data_AF-V7PVM1-F1
#
_entry.id   AF-V7PVM1-F1
#
_cell.length_a   1.000
_cell.length_b   1.000
_cell.length_c   1.000
_cell.angle_alpha   90.00
_cell.angle_beta   90.00
_cell.angle_gamma   90.00
#
_symmetry.space_group_name_H-M   'P 1'
#
loop_
_entity.id
_entity.type
_entity.pdbx_description
1 polymer ?
#
loop_
_entity_poly.entity_id
_entity_poly.type
_entity_poly.pdbx_seq_one_letter_code
_entity_poly.pdbx_strand_id
1 'polypeptide(L)'
;MKIKTIIILIFISGLGFFVGAKIADKTYKINNDDQTASVSSLEEKEDYIPQKTTIYFVGDIMMTRGVEASVNKNFGGDFNKLFENLEELKNADILFGNLEGAVSDKGNNVGSKYSFRMKPEALEALSNIGFDIVSFANNHVGDWNIIAFKDTMVRLDNIGIKKTGAGINKEDAISPTILNKNGINFGFLGFSDVGPNWLEAKENTAGILLASDPNIKTIIKNAKSNVDVLIVSFHFGEEYKKVHNKRQETLAHLAIDNGADMVIGHHPHVIEDLEWYKEKPIVYSLGNFIFDQYFSIDTMKGMVFIATFDENKNLINTEQKEIILNRNYQPKGIFEKKDDNIIQKNTCPKTSKNFIDMSLYNVGKTNSLLELNYIPNNLIPLDTTISNEGLCLKENIKDAFIQMKNDAEKENIFIKITSAFRSYETQKLLYSEKEKVSSDAGLYLAKPGYSEHQLGTTIDISGLSIDYGRATIKFENTIEDIWLKENAYKYGFIQSYPKGKENITGYAYEPWHYRYVGIDNAKYIKENNLTIVEYLGSINKN
;
A
#
# COMPACT_ATOMS: atom_id res chain seq x y z
N MET A 1 14.75 -64.84 -22.08
CA MET A 1 13.45 -64.16 -22.25
C MET A 1 13.68 -62.65 -22.03
N LYS A 2 13.64 -61.86 -23.11
CA LYS A 2 13.72 -60.37 -23.27
C LYS A 2 14.39 -59.55 -22.13
N ILE A 3 15.68 -59.21 -22.20
CA ILE A 3 16.35 -58.01 -22.82
C ILE A 3 15.94 -56.71 -22.11
N LYS A 4 16.68 -56.22 -21.09
CA LYS A 4 17.90 -55.38 -21.08
C LYS A 4 17.70 -53.93 -21.57
N THR A 5 17.63 -53.00 -20.62
CA THR A 5 17.88 -51.56 -20.77
C THR A 5 19.15 -51.22 -19.99
N ILE A 6 20.26 -50.94 -20.67
CA ILE A 6 21.35 -50.05 -20.23
C ILE A 6 22.06 -49.59 -21.52
N ILE A 7 22.29 -48.29 -21.71
CA ILE A 7 23.61 -47.70 -21.92
C ILE A 7 23.48 -46.18 -22.00
N ILE A 8 24.46 -45.58 -21.36
CA ILE A 8 24.72 -44.20 -21.02
C ILE A 8 25.90 -43.70 -21.88
N LEU A 9 25.99 -42.38 -22.08
CA LEU A 9 27.18 -41.52 -22.33
C LEU A 9 27.64 -41.17 -23.78
N ILE A 10 27.71 -39.82 -23.95
CA ILE A 10 28.80 -38.96 -24.47
C ILE A 10 28.79 -38.55 -25.96
N PHE A 11 28.63 -37.22 -26.14
CA PHE A 11 29.32 -36.24 -27.01
C PHE A 11 30.14 -36.73 -28.21
N ILE A 12 30.07 -35.98 -29.33
CA ILE A 12 31.19 -35.22 -29.93
C ILE A 12 30.73 -34.36 -31.13
N SER A 13 31.24 -33.11 -31.12
CA SER A 13 31.41 -32.06 -32.14
C SER A 13 30.87 -32.17 -33.58
N GLY A 14 30.32 -31.04 -34.06
CA GLY A 14 31.00 -30.19 -35.05
C GLY A 14 30.79 -30.44 -36.55
N LEU A 15 30.73 -29.31 -37.27
CA LEU A 15 30.79 -29.10 -38.74
C LEU A 15 29.49 -29.27 -39.57
N GLY A 16 28.89 -28.13 -39.91
CA GLY A 16 29.19 -27.48 -41.20
C GLY A 16 28.50 -27.97 -42.47
N PHE A 17 27.83 -27.01 -43.11
CA PHE A 17 27.51 -26.86 -44.54
C PHE A 17 26.11 -27.24 -45.07
N PHE A 18 25.43 -26.15 -45.46
CA PHE A 18 24.30 -26.00 -46.36
C PHE A 18 24.57 -26.55 -47.77
N VAL A 19 23.56 -27.24 -48.32
CA VAL A 19 23.24 -27.36 -49.77
C VAL A 19 21.71 -27.56 -49.82
N GLY A 20 20.88 -26.92 -50.62
CA GLY A 20 21.04 -25.94 -51.68
C GLY A 20 19.67 -25.82 -52.36
N ALA A 21 19.15 -24.61 -52.55
CA ALA A 21 18.00 -24.37 -53.42
C ALA A 21 18.51 -23.94 -54.79
N LYS A 22 18.08 -24.69 -55.81
CA LYS A 22 18.44 -24.58 -57.22
C LYS A 22 18.04 -23.22 -57.82
N ILE A 23 18.97 -22.61 -58.54
CA ILE A 23 18.68 -21.82 -59.76
C ILE A 23 19.63 -22.31 -60.85
N ALA A 24 19.10 -22.59 -62.04
CA ALA A 24 19.86 -22.85 -63.25
C ALA A 24 19.26 -22.05 -64.42
N ASP A 25 19.96 -20.95 -64.73
CA ASP A 25 20.36 -20.38 -66.02
C ASP A 25 19.54 -20.55 -67.29
N LYS A 26 19.28 -19.39 -67.94
CA LYS A 26 19.87 -18.93 -69.22
C LYS A 26 19.07 -17.70 -69.70
N THR A 27 19.60 -16.58 -70.18
CA THR A 27 20.84 -16.25 -70.93
C THR A 27 20.93 -14.71 -70.96
N TYR A 28 22.11 -14.10 -71.02
CA TYR A 28 22.53 -13.24 -72.14
C TYR A 28 23.97 -12.72 -71.92
N LYS A 29 24.67 -12.55 -73.04
CA LYS A 29 26.13 -12.39 -73.20
C LYS A 29 26.68 -11.04 -72.71
N ILE A 30 27.94 -11.12 -72.29
CA ILE A 30 28.87 -10.06 -71.88
C ILE A 30 29.22 -9.12 -73.05
N ASN A 31 29.44 -7.84 -72.75
CA ASN A 31 30.56 -7.07 -73.30
C ASN A 31 31.09 -6.12 -72.22
N ASN A 32 32.41 -6.14 -72.06
CA ASN A 32 33.22 -5.33 -71.15
C ASN A 32 33.24 -3.86 -71.58
N ASP A 33 33.27 -2.95 -70.60
CA ASP A 33 34.39 -2.03 -70.43
C ASP A 33 34.29 -1.33 -69.06
N ASP A 34 35.44 -1.27 -68.39
CA ASP A 34 35.69 -0.64 -67.09
C ASP A 34 35.26 0.84 -67.08
N GLN A 35 34.52 1.23 -66.03
CA GLN A 35 34.89 2.41 -65.24
C GLN A 35 34.22 2.35 -63.85
N THR A 36 35.11 2.39 -62.86
CA THR A 36 34.89 2.39 -61.42
C THR A 36 33.86 3.41 -60.95
N ALA A 37 32.78 2.91 -60.32
CA ALA A 37 32.01 3.65 -59.34
C ALA A 37 31.86 2.75 -58.10
N SER A 38 32.54 3.12 -57.01
CA SER A 38 32.35 2.49 -55.71
C SER A 38 30.93 2.79 -55.22
N VAL A 39 30.02 1.84 -55.44
CA VAL A 39 28.72 1.86 -54.77
C VAL A 39 28.97 1.39 -53.34
N SER A 40 29.02 2.35 -52.41
CA SER A 40 28.95 2.04 -50.99
C SER A 40 27.63 1.32 -50.74
N SER A 41 27.71 0.05 -50.35
CA SER A 41 26.58 -0.66 -49.76
C SER A 41 26.18 0.10 -48.51
N LEU A 42 25.02 0.76 -48.55
CA LEU A 42 24.34 1.25 -47.38
C LEU A 42 24.00 0.02 -46.53
N GLU A 43 24.80 -0.23 -45.49
CA GLU A 43 24.42 -1.15 -44.43
C GLU A 43 23.15 -0.58 -43.77
N GLU A 44 22.06 -1.34 -43.84
CA GLU A 44 20.88 -1.11 -43.02
C GLU A 44 21.33 -1.12 -41.55
N LYS A 45 21.33 0.06 -40.92
CA LYS A 45 21.46 0.15 -39.47
C LYS A 45 20.29 -0.60 -38.87
N GLU A 46 20.55 -1.73 -38.21
CA GLU A 46 19.59 -2.32 -37.27
C GLU A 46 19.13 -1.21 -36.31
N ASP A 47 17.82 -1.06 -36.15
CA ASP A 47 17.23 -0.11 -35.21
C ASP A 47 17.72 -0.47 -33.81
N TYR A 48 18.63 0.35 -33.29
CA TYR A 48 19.14 0.23 -31.93
C TYR A 48 18.00 0.48 -30.93
N ILE A 49 17.59 -0.56 -30.20
CA ILE A 49 16.65 -0.44 -29.08
C ILE A 49 17.46 -0.22 -27.80
N PRO A 50 17.39 0.96 -27.17
CA PRO A 50 18.15 1.24 -25.96
C PRO A 50 17.78 0.27 -24.83
N GLN A 51 18.79 -0.33 -24.18
CA GLN A 51 18.54 -1.22 -23.04
C GLN A 51 18.15 -0.40 -21.81
N LYS A 52 17.17 -0.92 -21.05
CA LYS A 52 16.70 -0.33 -19.79
C LYS A 52 16.79 -1.37 -18.69
N THR A 53 17.15 -0.94 -17.49
CA THR A 53 17.12 -1.78 -16.29
C THR A 53 16.11 -1.20 -15.31
N THR A 54 15.17 -2.02 -14.85
CA THR A 54 14.13 -1.60 -13.91
C THR A 54 14.29 -2.28 -12.56
N ILE A 55 14.36 -1.47 -11.50
CA ILE A 55 14.51 -1.94 -10.12
C ILE A 55 13.22 -1.65 -9.36
N TYR A 56 12.69 -2.67 -8.70
CA TYR A 56 11.49 -2.57 -7.88
C TYR A 56 11.90 -2.63 -6.41
N PHE A 57 11.46 -1.66 -5.63
CA PHE A 57 11.68 -1.60 -4.19
C PHE A 57 10.35 -1.75 -3.46
N VAL A 58 10.32 -2.67 -2.49
CA VAL A 58 9.16 -2.89 -1.63
C VAL A 58 9.49 -2.66 -0.16
N GLY A 59 8.43 -2.51 0.63
CA GLY A 59 8.49 -2.23 2.06
C GLY A 59 8.95 -3.37 2.96
N ASP A 60 8.55 -3.27 4.23
CA ASP A 60 8.92 -4.19 5.31
C ASP A 60 8.27 -5.57 5.14
N ILE A 61 9.07 -6.63 5.32
CA ILE A 61 8.68 -8.03 5.16
C ILE A 61 8.88 -8.77 6.49
N MET A 62 7.77 -9.03 7.19
CA MET A 62 7.74 -9.81 8.43
C MET A 62 6.67 -10.89 8.32
N MET A 63 7.10 -12.14 8.09
CA MET A 63 6.23 -13.30 7.85
C MET A 63 6.08 -14.22 9.07
N THR A 64 6.10 -13.67 10.28
CA THR A 64 5.87 -14.41 11.53
C THR A 64 4.64 -13.86 12.27
N ARG A 65 4.42 -14.26 13.54
CA ARG A 65 3.30 -13.82 14.39
C ARG A 65 1.94 -13.96 13.69
N GLY A 66 1.20 -12.87 13.51
CA GLY A 66 -0.11 -12.87 12.87
C GLY A 66 -0.07 -13.33 11.41
N VAL A 67 1.01 -13.02 10.68
CA VAL A 67 1.18 -13.47 9.29
C VAL A 67 1.30 -14.98 9.23
N GLU A 68 2.20 -15.58 10.01
CA GLU A 68 2.35 -17.03 10.07
C GLU A 68 1.05 -17.72 10.54
N ALA A 69 0.38 -17.17 11.56
CA ALA A 69 -0.92 -17.70 12.00
C ALA A 69 -1.97 -17.66 10.88
N SER A 70 -2.00 -16.60 10.09
CA SER A 70 -2.86 -16.47 8.91
C SER A 70 -2.51 -17.48 7.83
N VAL A 71 -1.22 -17.67 7.53
CA VAL A 71 -0.73 -18.65 6.54
C VAL A 71 -1.14 -20.08 6.93
N ASN A 72 -0.92 -20.46 8.19
CA ASN A 72 -1.32 -21.79 8.67
C ASN A 72 -2.83 -21.99 8.59
N LYS A 73 -3.62 -20.97 8.96
CA LYS A 73 -5.07 -21.06 9.03
C LYS A 73 -5.75 -21.01 7.65
N ASN A 74 -5.30 -20.11 6.78
CA ASN A 74 -6.00 -19.74 5.55
C ASN A 74 -5.36 -20.33 4.29
N PHE A 75 -4.06 -20.67 4.36
CA PHE A 75 -3.26 -21.09 3.20
C PHE A 75 -2.59 -22.46 3.41
N GLY A 76 -3.01 -23.22 4.43
CA GLY A 76 -2.49 -24.57 4.67
C GLY A 76 -1.00 -24.63 5.03
N GLY A 77 -0.42 -23.52 5.51
CA GLY A 77 1.02 -23.42 5.81
C GLY A 77 1.89 -22.99 4.62
N ASP A 78 1.30 -22.74 3.45
CA ASP A 78 2.04 -22.33 2.25
C ASP A 78 2.28 -20.81 2.21
N PHE A 79 3.53 -20.40 2.44
CA PHE A 79 3.93 -18.99 2.36
C PHE A 79 3.86 -18.40 0.95
N ASN A 80 3.93 -19.22 -0.11
CA ASN A 80 3.82 -18.73 -1.49
C ASN A 80 2.47 -18.05 -1.75
N LYS A 81 1.43 -18.46 -1.02
CA LYS A 81 0.10 -17.84 -1.13
C LYS A 81 0.11 -16.36 -0.77
N LEU A 82 1.04 -15.86 0.05
CA LEU A 82 1.15 -14.42 0.31
C LEU A 82 1.44 -13.60 -0.96
N PHE A 83 2.01 -14.21 -2.00
CA PHE A 83 2.48 -13.53 -3.21
C PHE A 83 1.63 -13.84 -4.46
N GLU A 84 0.53 -14.59 -4.33
CA GLU A 84 -0.29 -15.06 -5.46
C GLU A 84 -0.83 -13.92 -6.35
N ASN A 85 -1.07 -12.74 -5.79
CA ASN A 85 -1.58 -11.57 -6.53
C ASN A 85 -0.47 -10.62 -7.02
N LEU A 86 0.80 -11.04 -7.00
CA LEU A 86 1.96 -10.16 -7.19
C LEU A 86 2.83 -10.56 -8.38
N GLU A 87 2.27 -11.22 -9.39
CA GLU A 87 3.02 -11.65 -10.57
C GLU A 87 3.76 -10.51 -11.29
N GLU A 88 3.23 -9.28 -11.20
CA GLU A 88 3.88 -8.08 -11.76
C GLU A 88 5.29 -7.83 -11.20
N LEU A 89 5.62 -8.29 -9.99
CA LEU A 89 6.97 -8.16 -9.43
C LEU A 89 8.03 -8.89 -10.26
N LYS A 90 7.64 -9.91 -11.04
CA LYS A 90 8.54 -10.65 -11.94
C LYS A 90 9.01 -9.81 -13.13
N ASN A 91 8.42 -8.64 -13.36
CA ASN A 91 8.87 -7.69 -14.39
C ASN A 91 10.11 -6.90 -13.95
N ALA A 92 10.49 -6.96 -12.67
CA ALA A 92 11.69 -6.30 -12.18
C ALA A 92 12.96 -7.02 -12.68
N ASP A 93 13.96 -6.26 -13.12
CA ASP A 93 15.30 -6.80 -13.36
C ASP A 93 16.05 -7.03 -12.04
N ILE A 94 15.71 -6.24 -11.01
CA ILE A 94 16.16 -6.38 -9.63
C ILE A 94 14.98 -6.09 -8.70
N LEU A 95 14.62 -7.06 -7.84
CA LEU A 95 13.63 -6.89 -6.78
C LEU A 95 14.30 -6.79 -5.40
N PHE A 96 14.02 -5.70 -4.69
CA PHE A 96 14.58 -5.35 -3.38
C PHE A 96 13.49 -5.18 -2.31
N GLY A 97 13.72 -5.65 -1.09
CA GLY A 97 12.87 -5.34 0.08
C GLY A 97 13.63 -5.36 1.42
N ASN A 98 12.97 -4.96 2.52
CA ASN A 98 13.56 -5.09 3.86
C ASN A 98 13.09 -6.38 4.54
N LEU A 99 14.03 -7.28 4.85
CA LEU A 99 13.74 -8.52 5.57
C LEU A 99 13.80 -8.26 7.08
N GLU A 100 12.64 -8.08 7.71
CA GLU A 100 12.54 -7.59 9.08
C GLU A 100 12.46 -8.75 10.09
N GLY A 101 13.63 -9.15 10.58
CA GLY A 101 13.79 -10.24 11.53
C GLY A 101 14.52 -11.45 10.97
N ALA A 102 14.93 -12.35 11.87
CA ALA A 102 15.65 -13.55 11.48
C ALA A 102 14.74 -14.57 10.77
N VAL A 103 15.28 -15.31 9.81
CA VAL A 103 14.64 -16.48 9.19
C VAL A 103 15.42 -17.72 9.55
N SER A 104 14.97 -18.44 10.57
CA SER A 104 15.72 -19.55 11.16
C SER A 104 14.83 -20.45 12.01
N ASP A 105 15.23 -21.69 12.14
CA ASP A 105 14.74 -22.66 13.14
C ASP A 105 15.68 -22.75 14.37
N LYS A 106 16.81 -22.03 14.34
CA LYS A 106 17.83 -21.99 15.40
C LYS A 106 17.73 -20.72 16.25
N GLY A 107 18.66 -20.58 17.19
CA GLY A 107 18.77 -19.44 18.09
C GLY A 107 17.79 -19.49 19.26
N ASN A 108 17.84 -18.47 20.10
CA ASN A 108 16.97 -18.31 21.27
C ASN A 108 16.50 -16.86 21.32
N ASN A 109 15.22 -16.67 21.65
CA ASN A 109 14.63 -15.35 21.80
C ASN A 109 15.38 -14.56 22.90
N VAL A 110 15.84 -13.35 22.57
CA VAL A 110 16.59 -12.48 23.51
C VAL A 110 15.69 -11.66 24.44
N GLY A 111 14.37 -11.81 24.32
CA GLY A 111 13.39 -11.18 25.21
C GLY A 111 12.92 -9.79 24.78
N SER A 112 13.04 -9.44 23.50
CA SER A 112 12.42 -8.22 22.94
C SER A 112 10.90 -8.22 23.17
N LYS A 113 10.31 -7.04 23.36
CA LYS A 113 8.84 -6.88 23.48
C LYS A 113 8.11 -7.48 22.27
N TYR A 114 8.71 -7.30 21.09
CA TYR A 114 8.30 -7.88 19.83
C TYR A 114 9.51 -8.63 19.28
N SER A 115 9.46 -9.96 19.25
CA SER A 115 10.56 -10.80 18.76
C SER A 115 10.18 -11.48 17.47
N PHE A 116 10.91 -11.23 16.38
CA PHE A 116 10.60 -11.79 15.08
C PHE A 116 11.54 -12.95 14.74
N ARG A 117 10.94 -14.12 14.48
CA ARG A 117 11.60 -15.23 13.78
C ARG A 117 10.64 -15.87 12.81
N MET A 118 10.96 -15.73 11.54
CA MET A 118 10.27 -16.37 10.44
C MET A 118 10.77 -17.81 10.28
N LYS A 119 9.87 -18.67 9.83
CA LYS A 119 10.18 -20.04 9.44
C LYS A 119 11.05 -20.06 8.17
N PRO A 120 12.00 -21.02 8.02
CA PRO A 120 12.83 -21.14 6.82
C PRO A 120 12.08 -21.14 5.50
N GLU A 121 10.87 -21.71 5.46
CA GLU A 121 9.96 -21.79 4.31
C GLU A 121 9.55 -20.40 3.78
N ALA A 122 9.63 -19.36 4.61
CA ALA A 122 9.37 -17.99 4.18
C ALA A 122 10.39 -17.50 3.14
N LEU A 123 11.65 -17.95 3.21
CA LEU A 123 12.68 -17.61 2.22
C LEU A 123 12.44 -18.27 0.87
N GLU A 124 11.87 -19.48 0.85
CA GLU A 124 11.50 -20.15 -0.40
C GLU A 124 10.43 -19.34 -1.15
N ALA A 125 9.44 -18.80 -0.44
CA ALA A 125 8.42 -17.93 -1.04
C ALA A 125 9.02 -16.65 -1.64
N LEU A 126 10.02 -16.04 -0.97
CA LEU A 126 10.73 -14.87 -1.52
C LEU A 126 11.55 -15.23 -2.77
N SER A 127 12.18 -16.40 -2.79
CA SER A 127 12.91 -16.89 -3.96
C SER A 127 11.96 -17.12 -5.14
N ASN A 128 10.80 -17.75 -4.91
CA ASN A 128 9.82 -18.09 -5.94
C ASN A 128 9.16 -16.87 -6.61
N ILE A 129 8.96 -15.77 -5.87
CA ILE A 129 8.42 -14.53 -6.45
C ILE A 129 9.51 -13.69 -7.16
N GLY A 130 10.79 -13.99 -6.91
CA GLY A 130 11.92 -13.41 -7.64
C GLY A 130 12.68 -12.32 -6.90
N PHE A 131 12.75 -12.33 -5.56
CA PHE A 131 13.64 -11.40 -4.84
C PHE A 131 15.10 -11.67 -5.19
N ASP A 132 15.83 -10.62 -5.62
CA ASP A 132 17.27 -10.70 -5.87
C ASP A 132 18.08 -10.32 -4.63
N ILE A 133 17.56 -9.37 -3.84
CA ILE A 133 18.29 -8.77 -2.73
C ILE A 133 17.35 -8.29 -1.62
N VAL A 134 17.82 -8.36 -0.38
CA VAL A 134 17.15 -7.75 0.79
C VAL A 134 18.09 -6.85 1.59
N SER A 135 17.54 -5.80 2.20
CA SER A 135 18.18 -5.16 3.35
C SER A 135 18.05 -6.10 4.54
N PHE A 136 19.16 -6.35 5.23
CA PHE A 136 19.20 -7.12 6.48
C PHE A 136 19.88 -6.31 7.60
N ALA A 137 19.68 -4.99 7.58
CA ALA A 137 20.13 -4.05 8.60
C ALA A 137 18.93 -3.35 9.23
N ASN A 138 18.28 -4.00 10.20
CA ASN A 138 17.14 -3.46 10.94
C ASN A 138 17.15 -3.91 12.41
N ASN A 139 16.28 -3.32 13.23
CA ASN A 139 16.20 -3.52 14.67
C ASN A 139 15.82 -4.96 15.08
N HIS A 140 15.18 -5.74 14.21
CA HIS A 140 14.66 -7.07 14.54
C HIS A 140 15.58 -8.24 14.14
N VAL A 141 16.64 -7.99 13.37
CA VAL A 141 17.56 -9.06 12.89
C VAL A 141 18.26 -9.84 14.02
N GLY A 142 18.33 -9.26 15.22
CA GLY A 142 18.95 -9.84 16.41
C GLY A 142 17.99 -10.51 17.41
N ASP A 143 16.67 -10.52 17.16
CA ASP A 143 15.67 -10.95 18.15
C ASP A 143 15.82 -12.41 18.61
N TRP A 144 16.46 -13.24 17.79
CA TRP A 144 16.74 -14.65 18.10
C TRP A 144 18.23 -14.94 18.24
N ASN A 145 18.98 -13.92 18.63
CA ASN A 145 20.41 -13.90 18.87
C ASN A 145 21.28 -14.13 17.62
N ILE A 146 22.61 -14.04 17.83
CA ILE A 146 23.61 -14.13 16.76
C ILE A 146 23.59 -15.46 15.99
N ILE A 147 23.09 -16.54 16.59
CA ILE A 147 22.97 -17.85 15.93
C ILE A 147 21.92 -17.77 14.82
N ALA A 148 20.73 -17.24 15.11
CA ALA A 148 19.67 -17.09 14.12
C ALA A 148 20.04 -16.04 13.06
N PHE A 149 20.72 -14.95 13.46
CA PHE A 149 21.23 -13.93 12.54
C PHE A 149 22.19 -14.54 11.49
N LYS A 150 23.21 -15.28 11.94
CA LYS A 150 24.18 -15.94 11.05
C LYS A 150 23.51 -17.03 10.19
N ASP A 151 22.60 -17.81 10.77
CA ASP A 151 21.87 -18.84 10.06
C ASP A 151 21.00 -18.24 8.93
N THR A 152 20.37 -17.09 9.18
CA THR A 152 19.61 -16.34 8.16
C THR A 152 20.51 -15.95 6.99
N MET A 153 21.70 -15.40 7.27
CA MET A 153 22.66 -15.02 6.22
C MET A 153 23.10 -16.20 5.36
N VAL A 154 23.38 -17.36 5.98
CA VAL A 154 23.73 -18.59 5.26
C VAL A 154 22.56 -19.09 4.41
N ARG A 155 21.34 -19.03 4.93
CA ARG A 155 20.15 -19.47 4.19
C ARG A 155 19.88 -18.59 2.98
N LEU A 156 20.00 -17.27 3.12
CA LEU A 156 19.92 -16.33 1.99
C LEU A 156 20.93 -16.66 0.90
N ASP A 157 22.19 -16.89 1.27
CA ASP A 157 23.24 -17.24 0.31
C ASP A 157 22.94 -18.57 -0.42
N ASN A 158 22.39 -19.57 0.29
CA ASN A 158 22.04 -20.87 -0.30
C ASN A 158 20.91 -20.81 -1.33
N ILE A 159 20.01 -19.84 -1.22
CA ILE A 159 18.88 -19.68 -2.17
C ILE A 159 19.13 -18.57 -3.20
N GLY A 160 20.33 -17.98 -3.19
CA GLY A 160 20.73 -16.96 -4.16
C GLY A 160 20.22 -15.56 -3.90
N ILE A 161 19.44 -15.32 -2.84
CA ILE A 161 19.01 -13.97 -2.45
C ILE A 161 20.17 -13.25 -1.77
N LYS A 162 20.60 -12.14 -2.34
CA LYS A 162 21.67 -11.32 -1.76
C LYS A 162 21.16 -10.53 -0.56
N LYS A 163 22.09 -10.05 0.26
CA LYS A 163 21.82 -9.23 1.43
C LYS A 163 22.71 -8.00 1.42
N THR A 164 22.28 -6.91 2.03
CA THR A 164 23.11 -5.73 2.28
C THR A 164 22.98 -5.24 3.72
N GLY A 165 24.01 -4.53 4.20
CA GLY A 165 24.06 -3.92 5.53
C GLY A 165 24.33 -4.88 6.69
N ALA A 166 24.52 -6.17 6.40
CA ALA A 166 24.85 -7.22 7.34
C ALA A 166 26.02 -8.05 6.82
N GLY A 167 26.90 -8.48 7.71
CA GLY A 167 28.05 -9.31 7.32
C GLY A 167 28.57 -10.20 8.45
N ILE A 168 29.45 -11.13 8.09
CA ILE A 168 30.13 -12.02 9.04
C ILE A 168 31.20 -11.29 9.88
N ASN A 169 31.58 -10.09 9.45
CA ASN A 169 32.43 -9.12 10.15
C ASN A 169 32.19 -7.70 9.58
N LYS A 170 32.96 -6.71 10.05
CA LYS A 170 32.83 -5.32 9.58
C LYS A 170 33.16 -5.15 8.11
N GLU A 171 34.21 -5.80 7.61
CA GLU A 171 34.66 -5.69 6.22
C GLU A 171 33.60 -6.18 5.23
N ASP A 172 32.97 -7.31 5.56
CA ASP A 172 31.85 -7.87 4.81
C ASP A 172 30.63 -6.92 4.87
N ALA A 173 30.29 -6.42 6.07
CA ALA A 173 29.13 -5.54 6.24
C ALA A 173 29.26 -4.18 5.50
N ILE A 174 30.47 -3.60 5.41
CA ILE A 174 30.72 -2.32 4.72
C ILE A 174 30.88 -2.46 3.20
N SER A 175 31.04 -3.68 2.70
CA SER A 175 31.18 -3.93 1.27
C SER A 175 29.81 -3.80 0.59
N PRO A 176 29.67 -2.99 -0.48
CA PRO A 176 28.39 -2.93 -1.19
C PRO A 176 28.11 -4.26 -1.86
N THR A 177 26.86 -4.70 -1.78
CA THR A 177 26.38 -5.84 -2.56
C THR A 177 26.20 -5.38 -4.00
N ILE A 178 26.88 -6.04 -4.95
CA ILE A 178 26.86 -5.62 -6.36
C ILE A 178 26.04 -6.61 -7.19
N LEU A 179 25.06 -6.08 -7.92
CA LEU A 179 24.30 -6.80 -8.94
C LEU A 179 24.60 -6.19 -10.32
N ASN A 180 25.09 -7.02 -11.25
CA ASN A 180 25.31 -6.59 -12.63
C ASN A 180 24.07 -6.89 -13.49
N LYS A 181 23.49 -5.86 -14.10
CA LYS A 181 22.37 -5.99 -15.06
C LYS A 181 22.61 -5.05 -16.23
N ASN A 182 22.50 -5.58 -17.45
CA ASN A 182 22.74 -4.83 -18.70
C ASN A 182 24.08 -4.06 -18.71
N GLY A 183 25.14 -4.67 -18.15
CA GLY A 183 26.47 -4.07 -18.09
C GLY A 183 26.66 -2.98 -17.02
N ILE A 184 25.65 -2.70 -16.20
CA ILE A 184 25.69 -1.71 -15.11
C ILE A 184 25.85 -2.43 -13.77
N ASN A 185 26.80 -1.99 -12.95
CA ASN A 185 26.99 -2.46 -11.58
C ASN A 185 26.13 -1.63 -10.62
N PHE A 186 25.02 -2.20 -10.16
CA PHE A 186 24.18 -1.62 -9.11
C PHE A 186 24.69 -2.07 -7.73
N GLY A 187 25.16 -1.13 -6.93
CA GLY A 187 25.60 -1.33 -5.55
C GLY A 187 24.50 -1.07 -4.54
N PHE A 188 24.42 -1.89 -3.50
CA PHE A 188 23.47 -1.73 -2.41
C PHE A 188 24.19 -1.72 -1.07
N LEU A 189 23.88 -0.74 -0.23
CA LEU A 189 24.44 -0.59 1.12
C LEU A 189 23.31 -0.30 2.12
N GLY A 190 23.16 -1.12 3.16
CA GLY A 190 22.11 -0.98 4.18
C GLY A 190 22.63 -0.49 5.53
N PHE A 191 21.86 0.33 6.24
CA PHE A 191 22.15 0.77 7.62
C PHE A 191 20.89 0.75 8.48
N SER A 192 21.05 0.49 9.78
CA SER A 192 19.99 0.69 10.78
C SER A 192 20.27 1.90 11.67
N ASP A 193 19.31 2.82 11.84
CA ASP A 193 19.37 3.90 12.84
C ASP A 193 18.63 3.54 14.14
N VAL A 194 17.87 2.44 14.14
CA VAL A 194 17.04 1.99 15.27
C VAL A 194 17.75 0.90 16.09
N GLY A 195 18.81 0.30 15.54
CA GLY A 195 19.62 -0.74 16.17
C GLY A 195 19.44 -2.14 15.53
N PRO A 196 19.66 -3.24 16.26
CA PRO A 196 20.09 -3.26 17.66
C PRO A 196 21.59 -2.96 17.79
N ASN A 197 21.95 -2.02 18.67
CA ASN A 197 23.34 -1.57 18.82
C ASN A 197 24.30 -2.68 19.28
N TRP A 198 23.80 -3.67 20.02
CA TRP A 198 24.61 -4.79 20.50
C TRP A 198 25.05 -5.75 19.38
N LEU A 199 24.40 -5.68 18.21
CA LEU A 199 24.70 -6.48 17.02
C LEU A 199 25.43 -5.67 15.95
N GLU A 200 26.11 -4.58 16.32
CA GLU A 200 26.99 -3.87 15.40
C GLU A 200 28.10 -4.80 14.88
N ALA A 201 28.31 -4.80 13.56
CA ALA A 201 29.43 -5.52 12.95
C ALA A 201 30.77 -4.96 13.48
N LYS A 202 31.71 -5.84 13.83
CA LYS A 202 33.07 -5.47 14.24
C LYS A 202 34.09 -6.27 13.45
N GLU A 203 35.36 -5.92 13.60
CA GLU A 203 36.49 -6.52 12.84
C GLU A 203 36.41 -8.04 12.71
N ASN A 204 36.04 -8.75 13.79
CA ASN A 204 35.97 -10.22 13.82
C ASN A 204 34.60 -10.75 14.27
N THR A 205 33.55 -9.92 14.29
CA THR A 205 32.22 -10.34 14.74
C THR A 205 31.15 -9.92 13.76
N ALA A 206 30.30 -10.89 13.41
CA ALA A 206 29.15 -10.67 12.55
C ALA A 206 28.18 -9.67 13.17
N GLY A 207 27.51 -8.92 12.31
CA GLY A 207 26.55 -7.91 12.73
C GLY A 207 26.09 -7.04 11.57
N ILE A 208 25.44 -5.94 11.92
CA ILE A 208 24.89 -4.97 10.97
C ILE A 208 25.66 -3.64 10.99
N LEU A 209 25.51 -2.85 9.93
CA LEU A 209 25.92 -1.46 9.94
C LEU A 209 24.88 -0.60 10.65
N LEU A 210 25.36 0.27 11.54
CA LEU A 210 24.55 1.28 12.21
C LEU A 210 24.73 2.64 11.54
N ALA A 211 23.66 3.42 11.43
CA ALA A 211 23.72 4.79 10.94
C ALA A 211 24.47 5.74 11.90
N SER A 212 24.74 5.29 13.13
CA SER A 212 25.59 5.97 14.11
C SER A 212 27.10 5.72 13.89
N ASP A 213 27.50 4.90 12.91
CA ASP A 213 28.92 4.66 12.63
C ASP A 213 29.63 5.97 12.28
N PRO A 214 30.71 6.35 12.99
CA PRO A 214 31.44 7.60 12.71
C PRO A 214 32.04 7.64 11.30
N ASN A 215 32.23 6.50 10.66
CA ASN A 215 32.79 6.35 9.32
C ASN A 215 31.74 6.25 8.22
N ILE A 216 30.44 6.43 8.51
CA ILE A 216 29.34 6.29 7.53
C ILE A 216 29.63 7.02 6.20
N LYS A 217 30.15 8.25 6.26
CA LYS A 217 30.52 9.04 5.06
C LYS A 217 31.58 8.34 4.20
N THR A 218 32.63 7.83 4.84
CA THR A 218 33.73 7.12 4.18
C THR A 218 33.27 5.80 3.60
N ILE A 219 32.42 5.07 4.33
CA ILE A 219 31.84 3.80 3.87
C ILE A 219 31.06 4.04 2.58
N ILE A 220 30.17 5.04 2.54
CA ILE A 220 29.36 5.36 1.36
C ILE A 220 30.24 5.80 0.18
N LYS A 221 31.26 6.65 0.42
CA LYS A 221 32.22 7.06 -0.62
C LYS A 221 32.96 5.88 -1.23
N ASN A 222 33.47 4.98 -0.39
CA ASN A 222 34.19 3.79 -0.83
C ASN A 222 33.26 2.83 -1.57
N ALA A 223 32.01 2.68 -1.13
CA ALA A 223 31.02 1.91 -1.86
C ALA A 223 30.81 2.46 -3.28
N LYS A 224 30.61 3.79 -3.41
CA LYS A 224 30.41 4.45 -4.70
C LYS A 224 31.59 4.27 -5.65
N SER A 225 32.83 4.24 -5.16
CA SER A 225 33.99 4.03 -6.06
C SER A 225 34.05 2.65 -6.73
N ASN A 226 33.25 1.69 -6.27
CA ASN A 226 33.24 0.32 -6.79
C ASN A 226 32.02 0.02 -7.68
N VAL A 227 31.10 0.96 -7.86
CA VAL A 227 29.80 0.72 -8.52
C VAL A 227 29.40 1.87 -9.43
N ASP A 228 28.54 1.58 -10.41
CA ASP A 228 28.03 2.57 -11.35
C ASP A 228 26.89 3.37 -10.73
N VAL A 229 25.94 2.68 -10.10
CA VAL A 229 24.78 3.26 -9.41
C VAL A 229 24.77 2.73 -7.97
N LEU A 230 24.78 3.62 -6.97
CA LEU A 230 24.76 3.24 -5.56
C LEU A 230 23.40 3.55 -4.93
N ILE A 231 22.74 2.52 -4.42
CA ILE A 231 21.51 2.62 -3.63
C ILE A 231 21.88 2.45 -2.16
N VAL A 232 21.51 3.42 -1.32
CA VAL A 232 21.68 3.31 0.13
C VAL A 232 20.31 3.10 0.78
N SER A 233 20.18 2.01 1.54
CA SER A 233 18.98 1.71 2.30
C SER A 233 19.16 2.04 3.77
N PHE A 234 18.14 2.64 4.38
CA PHE A 234 18.10 2.92 5.81
C PHE A 234 16.84 2.36 6.45
N HIS A 235 17.01 1.69 7.60
CA HIS A 235 15.93 1.39 8.52
C HIS A 235 15.92 2.47 9.63
N PHE A 236 15.08 3.49 9.48
CA PHE A 236 15.16 4.73 10.28
C PHE A 236 13.81 5.43 10.49
N GLY A 237 13.77 6.48 11.32
CA GLY A 237 12.57 7.28 11.53
C GLY A 237 11.75 6.85 12.74
N GLU A 238 10.51 7.34 12.80
CA GLU A 238 9.58 7.08 13.90
C GLU A 238 8.40 6.27 13.40
N GLU A 239 8.03 5.21 14.14
CA GLU A 239 6.89 4.38 13.80
C GLU A 239 5.61 5.22 13.58
N TYR A 240 4.92 4.91 12.48
CA TYR A 240 3.59 5.42 12.10
C TYR A 240 3.52 6.91 11.78
N LYS A 241 4.66 7.60 11.62
CA LYS A 241 4.70 8.95 11.06
C LYS A 241 4.66 8.88 9.53
N LYS A 242 3.84 9.75 8.92
CA LYS A 242 3.66 9.82 7.45
C LYS A 242 4.61 10.82 6.77
N VAL A 243 5.41 11.53 7.56
CA VAL A 243 6.34 12.54 7.09
C VAL A 243 7.63 12.31 7.84
N HIS A 244 8.72 12.24 7.10
CA HIS A 244 10.04 12.01 7.64
C HIS A 244 10.42 13.08 8.67
N ASN A 245 11.21 12.67 9.67
CA ASN A 245 11.76 13.59 10.66
C ASN A 245 13.14 14.13 10.25
N LYS A 246 13.66 15.10 11.01
CA LYS A 246 14.94 15.75 10.69
C LYS A 246 16.14 14.81 10.71
N ARG A 247 16.09 13.73 11.52
CA ARG A 247 17.17 12.74 11.60
C ARG A 247 17.24 11.92 10.30
N GLN A 248 16.08 11.49 9.78
CA GLN A 248 15.99 10.82 8.49
C GLN A 248 16.51 11.72 7.37
N GLU A 249 16.05 12.98 7.30
CA GLU A 249 16.51 13.96 6.30
C GLU A 249 18.04 14.10 6.32
N THR A 250 18.62 14.28 7.52
CA THR A 250 20.06 14.45 7.70
C THR A 250 20.86 13.23 7.21
N LEU A 251 20.38 12.01 7.50
CA LEU A 251 21.05 10.78 7.07
C LEU A 251 20.92 10.56 5.56
N ALA A 252 19.74 10.81 5.00
CA ALA A 252 19.49 10.66 3.57
C ALA A 252 20.30 11.66 2.75
N HIS A 253 20.32 12.93 3.14
CA HIS A 253 21.16 13.96 2.49
C HIS A 253 22.64 13.62 2.62
N LEU A 254 23.09 13.15 3.78
CA LEU A 254 24.48 12.69 3.99
C LEU A 254 24.85 11.58 3.02
N ALA A 255 23.95 10.62 2.76
CA ALA A 255 24.22 9.53 1.82
C ALA A 255 24.37 10.05 0.39
N ILE A 256 23.43 10.89 -0.07
CA ILE A 256 23.50 11.52 -1.41
C ILE A 256 24.77 12.35 -1.56
N ASP A 257 25.10 13.17 -0.56
CA ASP A 257 26.29 14.03 -0.54
C ASP A 257 27.61 13.24 -0.60
N ASN A 258 27.60 11.97 -0.21
CA ASN A 258 28.78 11.10 -0.21
C ASN A 258 28.77 10.03 -1.31
N GLY A 259 27.83 10.11 -2.25
CA GLY A 259 27.89 9.35 -3.50
C GLY A 259 26.72 8.42 -3.78
N ALA A 260 25.74 8.31 -2.87
CA ALA A 260 24.51 7.59 -3.19
C ALA A 260 23.78 8.25 -4.36
N ASP A 261 23.22 7.45 -5.26
CA ASP A 261 22.37 7.89 -6.38
C ASP A 261 20.88 7.80 -6.04
N MET A 262 20.54 7.07 -4.98
CA MET A 262 19.18 6.91 -4.46
C MET A 262 19.23 6.51 -2.99
N VAL A 263 18.23 6.94 -2.22
CA VAL A 263 18.00 6.48 -0.84
C VAL A 263 16.64 5.79 -0.74
N ILE A 264 16.61 4.61 -0.09
CA ILE A 264 15.39 3.83 0.15
C ILE A 264 15.23 3.56 1.65
N GLY A 265 14.15 4.08 2.23
CA GLY A 265 13.84 3.97 3.64
C GLY A 265 12.78 2.92 3.98
N HIS A 266 12.90 2.40 5.20
CA HIS A 266 12.06 1.40 5.87
C HIS A 266 11.98 1.74 7.36
N HIS A 267 11.14 1.03 8.13
CA HIS A 267 10.89 1.16 9.59
C HIS A 267 9.57 1.82 10.02
N PRO A 268 9.13 2.98 9.47
CA PRO A 268 7.93 3.64 9.98
C PRO A 268 6.64 2.82 9.87
N HIS A 269 6.66 1.70 9.13
CA HIS A 269 5.52 0.82 8.87
C HIS A 269 4.34 1.46 8.15
N VAL A 270 4.49 2.71 7.75
CA VAL A 270 3.57 3.46 6.90
C VAL A 270 4.38 4.10 5.78
N ILE A 271 3.73 4.43 4.68
CA ILE A 271 4.36 5.16 3.58
C ILE A 271 4.67 6.58 4.07
N GLU A 272 5.91 7.02 3.89
CA GLU A 272 6.31 8.42 4.08
C GLU A 272 6.49 9.13 2.73
N ASP A 273 6.77 10.42 2.80
CA ASP A 273 6.98 11.27 1.64
C ASP A 273 8.28 10.94 0.88
N LEU A 274 8.38 11.52 -0.32
CA LEU A 274 9.52 11.39 -1.23
C LEU A 274 10.11 12.78 -1.46
N GLU A 275 11.43 12.87 -1.47
CA GLU A 275 12.17 14.08 -1.76
C GLU A 275 13.08 13.88 -2.96
N TRP A 276 13.22 14.91 -3.80
CA TRP A 276 14.28 15.00 -4.80
C TRP A 276 15.36 15.94 -4.28
N TYR A 277 16.50 15.39 -3.86
CA TYR A 277 17.63 16.16 -3.36
C TYR A 277 18.80 16.01 -4.32
N LYS A 278 19.27 17.12 -4.91
CA LYS A 278 20.30 17.15 -5.96
C LYS A 278 19.98 16.19 -7.13
N GLU A 279 18.74 16.27 -7.61
CA GLU A 279 18.22 15.47 -8.73
C GLU A 279 18.21 13.95 -8.48
N LYS A 280 18.37 13.53 -7.21
CA LYS A 280 18.37 12.13 -6.79
C LYS A 280 17.19 11.87 -5.85
N PRO A 281 16.46 10.75 -6.03
CA PRO A 281 15.29 10.46 -5.22
C PRO A 281 15.68 9.89 -3.85
N ILE A 282 14.95 10.35 -2.84
CA ILE A 282 14.97 9.86 -1.46
C ILE A 282 13.54 9.40 -1.15
N VAL A 283 13.36 8.10 -0.96
CA VAL A 283 12.11 7.52 -0.47
C VAL A 283 12.27 7.29 1.03
N TYR A 284 11.54 8.03 1.87
CA TYR A 284 11.76 7.94 3.32
C TYR A 284 11.13 6.70 3.97
N SER A 285 10.03 6.20 3.44
CA SER A 285 9.50 4.91 3.87
C SER A 285 8.59 4.31 2.80
N LEU A 286 8.83 3.05 2.49
CA LEU A 286 7.95 2.24 1.63
C LEU A 286 6.78 1.62 2.39
N GLY A 287 6.71 1.75 3.72
CA GLY A 287 5.67 1.14 4.55
C GLY A 287 5.74 -0.40 4.60
N ASN A 288 4.63 -1.04 4.93
CA ASN A 288 4.58 -2.50 5.05
C ASN A 288 4.30 -3.18 3.71
N PHE A 289 5.16 -4.14 3.33
CA PHE A 289 4.89 -5.02 2.19
C PHE A 289 4.15 -6.28 2.60
N ILE A 290 4.59 -6.96 3.67
CA ILE A 290 3.88 -8.05 4.34
C ILE A 290 4.10 -7.90 5.85
N PHE A 291 3.03 -7.62 6.61
CA PHE A 291 3.11 -7.40 8.05
C PHE A 291 1.75 -7.63 8.74
N ASP A 292 1.75 -7.86 10.06
CA ASP A 292 0.53 -8.12 10.85
C ASP A 292 -0.08 -6.90 11.57
N GLN A 293 0.33 -5.69 11.23
CA GLN A 293 -0.13 -4.45 11.87
C GLN A 293 -1.44 -3.91 11.25
N TYR A 294 -2.57 -4.57 11.54
CA TYR A 294 -3.88 -4.21 10.94
C TYR A 294 -4.65 -3.08 11.66
N PHE A 295 -4.05 -2.44 12.67
CA PHE A 295 -4.75 -1.46 13.51
C PHE A 295 -5.03 -0.12 12.81
N SER A 296 -4.41 0.16 11.66
CA SER A 296 -4.67 1.34 10.85
C SER A 296 -4.71 1.00 9.36
N ILE A 297 -5.30 1.88 8.55
CA ILE A 297 -5.27 1.72 7.08
C ILE A 297 -3.88 1.96 6.52
N ASP A 298 -3.11 2.84 7.16
CA ASP A 298 -1.79 3.26 6.71
C ASP A 298 -0.77 2.14 6.88
N THR A 299 -0.85 1.40 7.99
CA THR A 299 -0.02 0.22 8.24
C THR A 299 -0.43 -1.00 7.41
N MET A 300 -1.57 -0.92 6.73
CA MET A 300 -2.08 -1.92 5.79
C MET A 300 -1.79 -1.53 4.33
N LYS A 301 -1.00 -0.47 4.12
CA LYS A 301 -0.56 0.00 2.82
C LYS A 301 0.97 -0.04 2.74
N GLY A 302 1.46 -0.29 1.54
CA GLY A 302 2.88 -0.21 1.20
C GLY A 302 3.06 0.37 -0.19
N MET A 303 4.26 0.84 -0.49
CA MET A 303 4.63 1.34 -1.81
C MET A 303 5.52 0.32 -2.52
N VAL A 304 5.27 0.11 -3.82
CA VAL A 304 6.28 -0.37 -4.75
C VAL A 304 6.85 0.86 -5.45
N PHE A 305 8.11 1.18 -5.16
CA PHE A 305 8.82 2.23 -5.87
C PHE A 305 9.60 1.59 -7.02
N ILE A 306 9.35 2.05 -8.25
CA ILE A 306 9.95 1.52 -9.46
C ILE A 306 10.91 2.56 -10.01
N ALA A 307 12.16 2.18 -10.25
CA ALA A 307 13.17 3.05 -10.84
C ALA A 307 13.70 2.43 -12.13
N THR A 308 13.66 3.19 -13.23
CA THR A 308 14.17 2.74 -14.53
C THR A 308 15.43 3.51 -14.89
N PHE A 309 16.50 2.77 -15.18
CA PHE A 309 17.77 3.29 -15.63
C PHE A 309 17.98 3.01 -17.11
N ASP A 310 18.60 3.94 -17.83
CA ASP A 310 19.09 3.70 -19.18
C ASP A 310 20.50 3.07 -19.16
N GLU A 311 20.96 2.63 -20.34
CA GLU A 311 22.31 2.13 -20.59
C GLU A 311 23.45 3.11 -20.23
N ASN A 312 23.14 4.41 -20.16
CA ASN A 312 24.08 5.45 -19.76
C ASN A 312 24.09 5.66 -18.23
N LYS A 313 23.40 4.78 -17.48
CA LYS A 313 23.32 4.76 -16.00
C LYS A 313 22.47 5.89 -15.43
N ASN A 314 21.72 6.62 -16.26
CA ASN A 314 20.86 7.69 -15.81
C ASN A 314 19.53 7.13 -15.33
N LEU A 315 19.01 7.67 -14.23
CA LEU A 315 17.63 7.45 -13.82
C LEU A 315 16.71 8.22 -14.77
N ILE A 316 15.95 7.52 -15.61
CA ILE A 316 15.12 8.12 -16.65
C ILE A 316 13.62 8.12 -16.32
N ASN A 317 13.20 7.29 -15.36
CA ASN A 317 11.81 7.22 -14.92
C ASN A 317 11.71 6.70 -13.48
N THR A 318 10.71 7.18 -12.76
CA THR A 318 10.31 6.63 -11.46
C THR A 318 8.80 6.51 -11.42
N GLU A 319 8.29 5.37 -10.97
CA GLU A 319 6.86 5.15 -10.74
C GLU A 319 6.61 4.75 -9.28
N GLN A 320 5.43 5.10 -8.80
CA GLN A 320 4.97 4.70 -7.48
C GLN A 320 3.70 3.88 -7.68
N LYS A 321 3.66 2.69 -7.10
CA LYS A 321 2.46 1.86 -7.02
C LYS A 321 2.15 1.58 -5.56
N GLU A 322 0.88 1.37 -5.26
CA GLU A 322 0.39 1.06 -3.93
C GLU A 322 0.05 -0.43 -3.82
N ILE A 323 0.42 -1.01 -2.69
CA ILE A 323 -0.04 -2.32 -2.23
C ILE A 323 -1.00 -2.11 -1.08
N ILE A 324 -2.09 -2.89 -1.09
CA ILE A 324 -3.07 -2.91 -0.01
C ILE A 324 -3.16 -4.32 0.54
N LEU A 325 -2.85 -4.48 1.82
CA LEU A 325 -3.00 -5.75 2.54
C LEU A 325 -4.48 -6.06 2.79
N ASN A 326 -4.84 -7.34 2.67
CA ASN A 326 -6.13 -7.84 3.13
C ASN A 326 -6.05 -8.29 4.59
N ARG A 327 -7.18 -8.71 5.17
CA ARG A 327 -7.24 -9.18 6.58
C ARG A 327 -6.42 -10.44 6.87
N ASN A 328 -5.93 -11.12 5.84
CA ASN A 328 -5.04 -12.26 5.95
C ASN A 328 -3.56 -11.86 5.80
N TYR A 329 -3.25 -10.56 5.78
CA TYR A 329 -1.92 -9.99 5.60
C TYR A 329 -1.28 -10.30 4.25
N GLN A 330 -2.12 -10.67 3.27
CA GLN A 330 -1.73 -10.91 1.89
C GLN A 330 -2.00 -9.63 1.07
N PRO A 331 -1.02 -9.13 0.31
CA PRO A 331 -1.25 -8.13 -0.73
C PRO A 331 -2.39 -8.51 -1.68
N LYS A 332 -3.33 -7.59 -1.90
CA LYS A 332 -4.43 -7.79 -2.86
C LYS A 332 -3.99 -7.68 -4.32
N GLY A 333 -2.83 -7.10 -4.56
CA GLY A 333 -2.31 -6.73 -5.87
C GLY A 333 -1.42 -5.50 -5.77
N ILE A 334 -0.86 -5.10 -6.90
CA ILE A 334 -0.13 -3.85 -7.08
C ILE A 334 -1.03 -2.93 -7.90
N PHE A 335 -1.28 -1.73 -7.39
CA PHE A 335 -2.21 -0.79 -7.97
C PHE A 335 -1.47 0.50 -8.30
N GLU A 336 -1.80 1.15 -9.41
CA GLU A 336 -1.27 2.50 -9.70
C GLU A 336 -1.52 3.42 -8.50
N LYS A 337 -0.45 4.07 -8.01
CA LYS A 337 -0.62 5.09 -6.98
C LYS A 337 -1.31 6.25 -7.66
N LYS A 338 -2.60 6.43 -7.37
CA LYS A 338 -3.30 7.65 -7.77
C LYS A 338 -2.55 8.81 -7.12
N ASP A 339 -2.04 9.75 -7.91
CA ASP A 339 -1.21 10.87 -7.46
C ASP A 339 -1.68 11.44 -6.10
N ASP A 340 -0.97 11.05 -5.04
CA ASP A 340 -1.16 11.57 -3.68
C ASP A 340 -0.40 12.90 -3.48
N ASN A 341 0.11 13.52 -4.55
CA ASN A 341 0.69 14.88 -4.54
C ASN A 341 -0.36 16.00 -4.45
N ILE A 342 -1.56 15.65 -4.05
CA ILE A 342 -2.46 16.56 -3.37
C ILE A 342 -2.47 16.00 -1.96
N ILE A 343 -2.03 16.76 -0.93
CA ILE A 343 -2.75 16.73 0.35
C ILE A 343 -4.19 16.60 -0.08
N GLN A 344 -4.85 15.44 0.04
CA GLN A 344 -6.21 15.34 -0.47
C GLN A 344 -6.97 16.42 0.30
N LYS A 345 -7.18 17.57 -0.35
CA LYS A 345 -8.51 18.12 -0.47
C LYS A 345 -9.29 16.89 -0.88
N ASN A 346 -9.87 16.21 0.10
CA ASN A 346 -10.85 15.15 -0.05
C ASN A 346 -11.79 15.68 -1.15
N THR A 347 -11.54 15.35 -2.43
CA THR A 347 -12.21 16.08 -3.51
C THR A 347 -13.54 15.40 -3.65
N CYS A 348 -14.55 16.05 -3.07
CA CYS A 348 -15.87 15.49 -3.13
C CYS A 348 -16.35 15.43 -4.57
N PRO A 349 -17.12 14.39 -4.94
CA PRO A 349 -17.64 14.25 -6.28
C PRO A 349 -18.34 15.54 -6.69
N LYS A 350 -17.92 16.09 -7.83
CA LYS A 350 -18.57 17.23 -8.45
C LYS A 350 -19.46 16.74 -9.57
N THR A 351 -20.65 17.32 -9.67
CA THR A 351 -21.54 17.11 -10.80
C THR A 351 -21.25 18.13 -11.90
N SER A 352 -21.36 17.69 -13.16
CA SER A 352 -21.35 18.58 -14.34
C SER A 352 -22.69 19.28 -14.59
N LYS A 353 -23.75 18.87 -13.86
CA LYS A 353 -25.12 19.38 -13.96
C LYS A 353 -25.55 19.94 -12.61
N ASN A 354 -26.13 21.14 -12.59
CA ASN A 354 -26.80 21.66 -11.39
C ASN A 354 -28.10 20.89 -11.16
N PHE A 355 -28.13 20.04 -10.13
CA PHE A 355 -29.36 19.40 -9.69
C PHE A 355 -30.20 20.34 -8.82
N ILE A 356 -31.52 20.12 -8.84
CA ILE A 356 -32.44 20.72 -7.85
C ILE A 356 -32.03 20.24 -6.45
N ASP A 357 -32.13 21.10 -5.44
CA ASP A 357 -31.80 20.69 -4.08
C ASP A 357 -32.81 19.69 -3.53
N MET A 358 -32.35 18.46 -3.30
CA MET A 358 -33.15 17.36 -2.78
C MET A 358 -32.95 17.15 -1.26
N SER A 359 -32.42 18.15 -0.53
CA SER A 359 -32.13 18.05 0.92
C SER A 359 -33.31 17.59 1.77
N LEU A 360 -34.56 17.88 1.37
CA LEU A 360 -35.79 17.47 2.05
C LEU A 360 -36.61 16.47 1.22
N TYR A 361 -35.98 15.78 0.28
CA TYR A 361 -36.67 14.73 -0.48
C TYR A 361 -36.84 13.47 0.36
N ASN A 362 -38.04 12.88 0.30
CA ASN A 362 -38.43 11.67 1.02
C ASN A 362 -37.86 10.41 0.34
N VAL A 363 -36.53 10.30 0.26
CA VAL A 363 -35.86 9.06 -0.16
C VAL A 363 -35.92 8.05 1.00
N GLY A 364 -36.21 6.79 0.68
CA GLY A 364 -36.34 5.74 1.67
C GLY A 364 -36.75 4.44 1.01
N LYS A 365 -37.21 3.44 1.76
CA LYS A 365 -37.39 2.08 1.22
C LYS A 365 -38.37 1.96 0.05
N THR A 366 -39.34 2.87 -0.04
CA THR A 366 -40.40 2.89 -1.06
C THR A 366 -40.21 3.97 -2.12
N ASN A 367 -39.32 4.95 -1.89
CA ASN A 367 -39.15 6.11 -2.75
C ASN A 367 -37.68 6.22 -3.19
N SER A 368 -37.40 6.03 -4.48
CA SER A 368 -36.08 6.27 -5.05
C SER A 368 -35.84 7.75 -5.30
N LEU A 369 -34.57 8.14 -5.40
CA LEU A 369 -34.19 9.40 -6.02
C LEU A 369 -34.73 9.50 -7.44
N LEU A 370 -35.07 10.73 -7.85
CA LEU A 370 -35.58 11.03 -9.18
C LEU A 370 -34.53 10.78 -10.26
N GLU A 371 -33.26 11.11 -9.97
CA GLU A 371 -32.12 10.85 -10.83
C GLU A 371 -31.10 9.99 -10.08
N LEU A 372 -30.82 8.78 -10.60
CA LEU A 372 -29.94 7.82 -9.92
C LEU A 372 -28.51 8.30 -9.81
N ASN A 373 -28.02 9.14 -10.72
CA ASN A 373 -26.69 9.74 -10.68
C ASN A 373 -26.64 11.08 -9.91
N TYR A 374 -27.68 11.41 -9.12
CA TYR A 374 -27.72 12.64 -8.33
C TYR A 374 -26.49 12.76 -7.42
N ILE A 375 -25.81 13.91 -7.52
CA ILE A 375 -24.70 14.34 -6.66
C ILE A 375 -25.02 15.78 -6.24
N PRO A 376 -25.05 16.11 -4.94
CA PRO A 376 -25.31 17.47 -4.48
C PRO A 376 -24.25 18.48 -4.94
N ASN A 377 -24.67 19.70 -5.26
CA ASN A 377 -23.79 20.73 -5.83
C ASN A 377 -22.75 21.29 -4.84
N ASN A 378 -22.95 21.15 -3.52
CA ASN A 378 -22.18 21.79 -2.46
C ASN A 378 -21.52 20.80 -1.48
N LEU A 379 -21.09 19.63 -1.97
CA LEU A 379 -20.30 18.71 -1.16
C LEU A 379 -18.90 19.25 -0.92
N ILE A 380 -18.48 19.20 0.34
CA ILE A 380 -17.14 19.54 0.77
C ILE A 380 -16.49 18.38 1.52
N PRO A 381 -15.16 18.30 1.48
CA PRO A 381 -14.40 17.37 2.30
C PRO A 381 -14.68 17.54 3.78
N LEU A 382 -14.71 16.42 4.50
CA LEU A 382 -14.58 16.41 5.95
C LEU A 382 -13.13 16.15 6.35
N ASP A 383 -12.67 16.82 7.41
CA ASP A 383 -11.35 16.59 7.99
C ASP A 383 -11.37 15.42 9.00
N THR A 384 -10.20 14.87 9.28
CA THR A 384 -10.06 13.68 10.13
C THR A 384 -10.30 13.93 11.62
N THR A 385 -10.38 15.21 12.04
CA THR A 385 -10.70 15.58 13.43
C THR A 385 -12.18 15.41 13.74
N ILE A 386 -13.05 15.50 12.72
CA ILE A 386 -14.49 15.33 12.84
C ILE A 386 -15.02 14.05 12.19
N SER A 387 -14.24 13.43 11.28
CA SER A 387 -14.71 12.26 10.53
C SER A 387 -13.63 11.22 10.23
N ASN A 388 -14.04 10.05 9.72
CA ASN A 388 -13.13 9.15 9.01
C ASN A 388 -12.65 9.82 7.71
N GLU A 389 -11.50 9.36 7.21
CA GLU A 389 -10.89 9.88 5.98
C GLU A 389 -11.76 9.60 4.74
N GLY A 390 -11.67 10.47 3.73
CA GLY A 390 -12.37 10.29 2.45
C GLY A 390 -13.88 10.57 2.47
N LEU A 391 -14.40 11.21 3.54
CA LEU A 391 -15.81 11.52 3.68
C LEU A 391 -16.16 12.91 3.15
N CYS A 392 -17.37 13.01 2.61
CA CYS A 392 -17.92 14.22 2.01
C CYS A 392 -19.29 14.53 2.59
N LEU A 393 -19.60 15.82 2.78
CA LEU A 393 -20.88 16.26 3.31
C LEU A 393 -21.20 17.65 2.75
N LYS A 394 -22.48 18.03 2.72
CA LYS A 394 -22.82 19.42 2.39
C LYS A 394 -22.23 20.38 3.41
N GLU A 395 -21.72 21.50 2.93
CA GLU A 395 -21.01 22.49 3.75
C GLU A 395 -21.78 22.96 4.98
N ASN A 396 -23.04 23.37 4.79
CA ASN A 396 -23.89 23.85 5.88
C ASN A 396 -24.16 22.79 6.97
N ILE A 397 -23.98 21.51 6.65
CA ILE A 397 -24.24 20.38 7.55
C ILE A 397 -22.99 19.99 8.31
N LYS A 398 -21.80 20.15 7.70
CA LYS A 398 -20.52 20.06 8.40
C LYS A 398 -20.50 21.03 9.58
N ASP A 399 -20.88 22.29 9.35
CA ASP A 399 -20.85 23.32 10.38
C ASP A 399 -21.83 23.01 11.53
N ALA A 400 -23.03 22.51 11.21
CA ALA A 400 -23.99 22.04 12.21
C ALA A 400 -23.44 20.87 13.03
N PHE A 401 -22.74 19.91 12.40
CA PHE A 401 -22.11 18.80 13.12
C PHE A 401 -20.96 19.28 14.01
N ILE A 402 -20.12 20.20 13.55
CA ILE A 402 -19.04 20.78 14.36
C ILE A 402 -19.60 21.43 15.62
N GLN A 403 -20.70 22.18 15.49
CA GLN A 403 -21.35 22.79 16.65
C GLN A 403 -21.88 21.73 17.62
N MET A 404 -22.57 20.70 17.11
CA MET A 404 -23.06 19.58 17.91
C MET A 404 -21.93 18.84 18.63
N LYS A 405 -20.84 18.55 17.93
CA LYS A 405 -19.65 17.89 18.48
C LYS A 405 -19.02 18.72 19.59
N ASN A 406 -18.82 20.02 19.37
CA ASN A 406 -18.20 20.91 20.35
C ASN A 406 -19.03 21.02 21.63
N ASP A 407 -20.37 21.03 21.51
CA ASP A 407 -21.25 21.06 22.68
C ASP A 407 -21.29 19.71 23.41
N ALA A 408 -21.25 18.58 22.70
CA ALA A 408 -21.07 17.25 23.30
C ALA A 408 -19.74 17.18 24.09
N GLU A 409 -18.65 17.71 23.53
CA GLU A 409 -17.33 17.68 24.17
C GLU A 409 -17.28 18.49 25.46
N LYS A 410 -18.06 19.58 25.59
CA LYS A 410 -18.21 20.31 26.86
C LYS A 410 -18.83 19.46 27.97
N GLU A 411 -19.58 18.43 27.60
CA GLU A 411 -20.17 17.44 28.51
C GLU A 411 -19.31 16.17 28.63
N ASN A 412 -18.07 16.17 28.12
CA ASN A 412 -17.15 15.02 28.02
C ASN A 412 -17.69 13.87 27.15
N ILE A 413 -18.44 14.19 26.11
CA ILE A 413 -19.03 13.24 25.17
C ILE A 413 -18.35 13.42 23.82
N PHE A 414 -17.64 12.39 23.36
CA PHE A 414 -16.81 12.45 22.16
C PHE A 414 -17.47 11.70 21.02
N ILE A 415 -17.90 12.45 19.99
CA ILE A 415 -18.58 11.91 18.82
C ILE A 415 -17.79 12.18 17.53
N LYS A 416 -17.93 11.28 16.55
CA LYS A 416 -17.24 11.34 15.27
C LYS A 416 -18.10 10.80 14.12
N ILE A 417 -17.99 11.39 12.94
CA ILE A 417 -18.64 10.89 11.72
C ILE A 417 -17.87 9.68 11.16
N THR A 418 -18.55 8.55 10.99
CA THR A 418 -17.95 7.33 10.43
C THR A 418 -18.33 7.05 8.98
N SER A 419 -19.42 7.66 8.50
CA SER A 419 -19.93 7.59 7.13
C SER A 419 -20.75 8.85 6.83
N ALA A 420 -20.75 9.30 5.57
CA ALA A 420 -21.43 10.52 5.13
C ALA A 420 -21.98 10.36 3.71
N PHE A 421 -21.76 11.31 2.79
CA PHE A 421 -22.21 11.18 1.40
C PHE A 421 -21.74 9.87 0.75
N ARG A 422 -22.66 9.19 0.05
CA ARG A 422 -22.35 8.02 -0.77
C ARG A 422 -23.01 8.14 -2.14
N SER A 423 -22.22 8.02 -3.20
CA SER A 423 -22.74 7.99 -4.56
C SER A 423 -23.59 6.74 -4.83
N TYR A 424 -24.41 6.77 -5.88
CA TYR A 424 -25.16 5.60 -6.33
C TYR A 424 -24.26 4.39 -6.61
N GLU A 425 -23.14 4.58 -7.30
CA GLU A 425 -22.21 3.48 -7.60
C GLU A 425 -21.56 2.91 -6.33
N THR A 426 -21.20 3.78 -5.38
CA THR A 426 -20.72 3.34 -4.05
C THR A 426 -21.79 2.51 -3.34
N GLN A 427 -23.04 2.96 -3.36
CA GLN A 427 -24.16 2.24 -2.74
C GLN A 427 -24.40 0.88 -3.43
N LYS A 428 -24.27 0.81 -4.76
CA LYS A 428 -24.39 -0.42 -5.56
C LYS A 428 -23.37 -1.46 -5.18
N LEU A 429 -22.11 -1.06 -5.05
CA LEU A 429 -21.05 -1.95 -4.60
C LEU A 429 -21.34 -2.47 -3.19
N LEU A 430 -21.63 -1.57 -2.23
CA LEU A 430 -21.91 -1.95 -0.84
C LEU A 430 -23.11 -2.90 -0.72
N TYR A 431 -24.17 -2.63 -1.47
CA TYR A 431 -25.36 -3.47 -1.47
C TYR A 431 -25.06 -4.86 -2.05
N SER A 432 -24.36 -4.92 -3.19
CA SER A 432 -23.98 -6.19 -3.83
C SER A 432 -23.08 -7.07 -2.94
N GLU A 433 -22.13 -6.47 -2.21
CA GLU A 433 -21.27 -7.20 -1.28
C GLU A 433 -22.06 -7.72 -0.07
N LYS A 434 -23.06 -6.95 0.40
CA LYS A 434 -23.91 -7.36 1.52
C LYS A 434 -24.83 -8.51 1.14
N GLU A 435 -25.37 -8.52 -0.07
CA GLU A 435 -26.23 -9.62 -0.57
C GLU A 435 -25.50 -10.96 -0.66
N LYS A 436 -24.19 -10.95 -0.94
CA LYS A 436 -23.38 -12.18 -0.95
C LYS A 436 -23.30 -12.88 0.42
N VAL A 437 -23.46 -12.13 1.50
CA VAL A 437 -23.21 -12.61 2.87
C VAL A 437 -24.45 -12.59 3.77
N SER A 438 -25.57 -12.02 3.31
CA SER A 438 -26.81 -11.92 4.09
C SER A 438 -28.04 -11.90 3.19
N SER A 439 -28.98 -12.80 3.45
CA SER A 439 -30.30 -12.83 2.78
C SER A 439 -31.18 -11.61 3.11
N ASP A 440 -30.87 -10.91 4.21
CA ASP A 440 -31.65 -9.78 4.73
C ASP A 440 -30.95 -8.43 4.49
N ALA A 441 -30.10 -8.35 3.46
CA ALA A 441 -29.32 -7.14 3.15
C ALA A 441 -30.17 -5.86 3.13
N GLY A 442 -31.40 -5.94 2.60
CA GLY A 442 -32.34 -4.81 2.53
C GLY A 442 -32.98 -4.37 3.85
N LEU A 443 -32.66 -5.00 4.99
CA LEU A 443 -33.17 -4.62 6.30
C LEU A 443 -32.39 -3.46 6.95
N TYR A 444 -31.07 -3.45 6.75
CA TYR A 444 -30.13 -2.45 7.32
C TYR A 444 -29.34 -1.68 6.25
N LEU A 445 -29.53 -2.02 4.97
CA LEU A 445 -28.81 -1.36 3.88
C LEU A 445 -29.77 -1.00 2.76
N ALA A 446 -29.79 0.28 2.41
CA ALA A 446 -30.62 0.77 1.33
C ALA A 446 -30.14 0.25 -0.03
N LYS A 447 -31.09 -0.04 -0.93
CA LYS A 447 -30.81 -0.30 -2.33
C LYS A 447 -30.18 0.94 -2.98
N PRO A 448 -29.38 0.77 -4.05
CA PRO A 448 -28.85 1.90 -4.81
C PRO A 448 -29.98 2.80 -5.31
N GLY A 449 -29.86 4.11 -5.11
CA GLY A 449 -30.91 5.09 -5.43
C GLY A 449 -31.98 5.26 -4.35
N TYR A 450 -31.96 4.48 -3.28
CA TYR A 450 -32.90 4.58 -2.14
C TYR A 450 -32.20 5.00 -0.83
N SER A 451 -30.91 5.35 -0.89
CA SER A 451 -30.09 5.69 0.28
C SER A 451 -30.13 7.19 0.59
N GLU A 452 -30.42 7.54 1.84
CA GLU A 452 -30.36 8.94 2.29
C GLU A 452 -28.95 9.54 2.17
N HIS A 453 -27.90 8.74 2.28
CA HIS A 453 -26.51 9.20 2.15
C HIS A 453 -26.24 9.85 0.79
N GLN A 454 -26.96 9.46 -0.26
CA GLN A 454 -26.78 10.06 -1.58
C GLN A 454 -27.28 11.51 -1.63
N LEU A 455 -28.07 11.96 -0.65
CA LEU A 455 -28.49 13.36 -0.53
C LEU A 455 -27.40 14.28 0.02
N GLY A 456 -26.31 13.71 0.58
CA GLY A 456 -25.24 14.48 1.22
C GLY A 456 -25.65 15.15 2.52
N THR A 457 -26.77 14.70 3.10
CA THR A 457 -27.42 15.25 4.29
C THR A 457 -27.43 14.30 5.48
N THR A 458 -26.86 13.11 5.30
CA THR A 458 -26.91 12.00 6.27
C THR A 458 -25.53 11.64 6.74
N ILE A 459 -25.41 11.34 8.02
CA ILE A 459 -24.17 10.92 8.68
C ILE A 459 -24.44 9.69 9.57
N ASP A 460 -23.49 8.77 9.58
CA ASP A 460 -23.41 7.74 10.62
C ASP A 460 -22.45 8.23 11.71
N ILE A 461 -22.95 8.37 12.93
CA ILE A 461 -22.20 8.86 14.08
C ILE A 461 -21.75 7.69 14.95
N SER A 462 -20.52 7.78 15.46
CA SER A 462 -19.98 6.87 16.47
C SER A 462 -19.35 7.68 17.61
N GLY A 463 -18.90 6.98 18.65
CA GLY A 463 -18.38 7.58 19.87
C GLY A 463 -17.24 6.79 20.50
N LEU A 464 -16.56 7.43 21.45
CA LEU A 464 -15.44 6.86 22.17
C LEU A 464 -15.82 5.57 22.92
N SER A 465 -17.06 5.46 23.42
CA SER A 465 -17.54 4.27 24.15
C SER A 465 -17.46 2.96 23.35
N ILE A 466 -17.39 3.03 22.02
CA ILE A 466 -17.21 1.88 21.13
C ILE A 466 -15.96 2.03 20.25
N ASP A 467 -14.98 2.79 20.73
CA ASP A 467 -13.71 3.05 20.04
C ASP A 467 -13.91 3.56 18.60
N TYR A 468 -14.89 4.45 18.42
CA TYR A 468 -15.28 5.01 17.12
C TYR A 468 -15.58 3.95 16.05
N GLY A 469 -16.04 2.77 16.47
CA GLY A 469 -16.45 1.68 15.59
C GLY A 469 -17.52 2.11 14.58
N ARG A 470 -17.50 1.51 13.39
CA ARG A 470 -18.49 1.78 12.32
C ARG A 470 -19.90 1.35 12.76
N ALA A 471 -20.92 1.88 12.07
CA ALA A 471 -22.35 1.54 12.17
C ALA A 471 -22.63 0.16 12.79
N THR A 472 -23.01 0.16 14.08
CA THR A 472 -23.18 -1.06 14.88
C THR A 472 -24.18 -0.86 16.01
N ILE A 473 -24.95 -1.91 16.31
CA ILE A 473 -25.91 -1.88 17.43
C ILE A 473 -25.23 -1.71 18.79
N LYS A 474 -23.91 -1.96 18.89
CA LYS A 474 -23.15 -1.69 20.11
C LYS A 474 -23.15 -0.21 20.52
N PHE A 475 -23.50 0.69 19.60
CA PHE A 475 -23.66 2.11 19.89
C PHE A 475 -24.94 2.39 20.70
N GLU A 476 -25.93 1.49 20.67
CA GLU A 476 -27.16 1.65 21.47
C GLU A 476 -26.84 1.75 22.97
N ASN A 477 -27.45 2.71 23.64
CA ASN A 477 -27.35 2.97 25.08
C ASN A 477 -25.95 3.40 25.56
N THR A 478 -25.02 3.77 24.67
CA THR A 478 -23.82 4.47 25.11
C THR A 478 -24.16 5.88 25.56
N ILE A 479 -23.23 6.54 26.26
CA ILE A 479 -23.43 7.93 26.71
C ILE A 479 -23.62 8.87 25.51
N GLU A 480 -22.96 8.59 24.38
CA GLU A 480 -23.08 9.35 23.15
C GLU A 480 -24.45 9.15 22.48
N ASP A 481 -24.96 7.91 22.39
CA ASP A 481 -26.31 7.63 21.86
C ASP A 481 -27.40 8.33 22.68
N ILE A 482 -27.32 8.20 24.01
CA ILE A 482 -28.28 8.85 24.93
C ILE A 482 -28.26 10.37 24.73
N TRP A 483 -27.06 10.97 24.64
CA TRP A 483 -26.93 12.40 24.44
C TRP A 483 -27.44 12.85 23.07
N LEU A 484 -27.12 12.11 22.00
CA LEU A 484 -27.59 12.44 20.65
C LEU A 484 -29.11 12.41 20.56
N LYS A 485 -29.77 11.42 21.17
CA LYS A 485 -31.24 11.34 21.22
C LYS A 485 -31.88 12.59 21.83
N GLU A 486 -31.24 13.19 22.82
CA GLU A 486 -31.76 14.37 23.54
C GLU A 486 -31.28 15.71 22.96
N ASN A 487 -30.25 15.73 22.12
CA ASN A 487 -29.61 16.96 21.69
C ASN A 487 -29.49 17.16 20.18
N ALA A 488 -29.44 16.09 19.37
CA ALA A 488 -29.16 16.19 17.93
C ALA A 488 -30.14 17.13 17.18
N TYR A 489 -31.41 17.15 17.59
CA TYR A 489 -32.45 17.99 16.96
C TYR A 489 -32.17 19.49 17.11
N LYS A 490 -31.47 19.90 18.17
CA LYS A 490 -31.08 21.30 18.40
C LYS A 490 -30.13 21.83 17.33
N TYR A 491 -29.42 20.92 16.67
CA TYR A 491 -28.48 21.21 15.58
C TYR A 491 -29.04 20.82 14.21
N GLY A 492 -30.33 20.47 14.12
CA GLY A 492 -31.00 20.15 12.87
C GLY A 492 -30.89 18.69 12.42
N PHE A 493 -30.36 17.79 13.26
CA PHE A 493 -30.28 16.35 12.98
C PHE A 493 -31.40 15.58 13.67
N ILE A 494 -31.95 14.59 12.98
CA ILE A 494 -32.88 13.62 13.55
C ILE A 494 -32.38 12.20 13.31
N GLN A 495 -32.75 11.26 14.17
CA GLN A 495 -32.50 9.85 13.93
C GLN A 495 -33.50 9.34 12.86
N SER A 496 -33.02 8.89 11.71
CA SER A 496 -33.93 8.49 10.61
C SER A 496 -34.71 7.23 10.93
N TYR A 497 -34.09 6.28 11.65
CA TYR A 497 -34.64 4.95 11.91
C TYR A 497 -34.72 4.67 13.42
N PRO A 498 -35.67 5.31 14.14
CA PRO A 498 -35.86 5.10 15.57
C PRO A 498 -36.54 3.76 15.88
N LYS A 499 -36.32 3.28 17.12
CA LYS A 499 -36.81 1.99 17.60
C LYS A 499 -38.35 1.96 17.63
N GLY A 500 -38.95 0.86 17.17
CA GLY A 500 -40.42 0.69 17.16
C GLY A 500 -41.14 1.40 16.00
N LYS A 501 -40.40 1.97 15.05
CA LYS A 501 -40.94 2.65 13.86
C LYS A 501 -40.58 1.92 12.55
N GLU A 502 -40.13 0.67 12.64
CA GLU A 502 -39.64 -0.14 11.52
C GLU A 502 -40.72 -0.37 10.46
N ASN A 503 -41.99 -0.49 10.87
CA ASN A 503 -43.13 -0.63 9.96
C ASN A 503 -43.43 0.65 9.16
N ILE A 504 -42.92 1.80 9.61
CA ILE A 504 -43.13 3.11 8.98
C ILE A 504 -41.93 3.44 8.07
N THR A 505 -40.72 3.30 8.60
CA THR A 505 -39.49 3.63 7.86
C THR A 505 -39.08 2.54 6.87
N GLY A 506 -39.49 1.30 7.15
CA GLY A 506 -39.10 0.11 6.41
C GLY A 506 -37.69 -0.40 6.76
N TYR A 507 -36.92 0.31 7.57
CA TYR A 507 -35.58 -0.10 8.02
C TYR A 507 -35.62 -0.54 9.47
N ALA A 508 -34.71 -1.44 9.84
CA ALA A 508 -34.50 -1.77 11.24
C ALA A 508 -33.96 -0.55 12.01
N TYR A 509 -34.02 -0.62 13.33
CA TYR A 509 -33.50 0.42 14.22
C TYR A 509 -31.99 0.66 14.02
N GLU A 510 -31.59 1.92 13.84
CA GLU A 510 -30.20 2.33 13.64
C GLU A 510 -29.83 3.50 14.59
N PRO A 511 -29.20 3.24 15.76
CA PRO A 511 -28.79 4.28 16.72
C PRO A 511 -27.75 5.27 16.18
N TRP A 512 -27.02 4.90 15.14
CA TRP A 512 -25.93 5.70 14.56
C TRP A 512 -26.39 6.63 13.43
N HIS A 513 -27.54 6.39 12.79
CA HIS A 513 -27.90 7.00 11.51
C HIS A 513 -28.74 8.28 11.70
N TYR A 514 -28.13 9.43 11.41
CA TYR A 514 -28.75 10.74 11.58
C TYR A 514 -28.84 11.52 10.27
N ARG A 515 -29.98 12.16 10.06
CA ARG A 515 -30.30 12.96 8.88
C ARG A 515 -30.55 14.41 9.26
N TYR A 516 -29.84 15.31 8.59
CA TYR A 516 -30.06 16.74 8.70
C TYR A 516 -31.31 17.18 7.93
N VAL A 517 -32.19 17.92 8.60
CA VAL A 517 -33.43 18.49 8.03
C VAL A 517 -33.59 19.98 8.34
N GLY A 518 -32.59 20.60 8.99
CA GLY A 518 -32.67 21.96 9.51
C GLY A 518 -33.25 22.02 10.93
N ILE A 519 -32.90 23.05 11.69
CA ILE A 519 -33.20 23.16 13.14
C ILE A 519 -34.71 23.15 13.40
N ASP A 520 -35.48 24.01 12.72
CA ASP A 520 -36.93 24.13 12.97
C ASP A 520 -37.68 22.84 12.66
N ASN A 521 -37.33 22.19 11.54
CA ASN A 521 -37.93 20.92 11.15
C ASN A 521 -37.54 19.80 12.11
N ALA A 522 -36.26 19.70 12.49
CA ALA A 522 -35.80 18.68 13.44
C ALA A 522 -36.50 18.82 14.80
N LYS A 523 -36.65 20.07 15.26
CA LYS A 523 -37.41 20.38 16.48
C LYS A 523 -38.87 19.97 16.36
N TYR A 524 -39.56 20.33 15.29
CA TYR A 524 -40.94 19.93 15.05
C TYR A 524 -41.11 18.40 15.03
N ILE A 525 -40.21 17.69 14.35
CA ILE A 525 -40.20 16.23 14.28
C ILE A 525 -40.03 15.61 15.68
N LYS A 526 -39.06 16.11 16.47
CA LYS A 526 -38.82 15.64 17.84
C LYS A 526 -40.02 15.89 18.75
N GLU A 527 -40.60 17.09 18.73
CA GLU A 527 -41.72 17.48 19.59
C GLU A 527 -43.00 16.70 19.28
N ASN A 528 -43.19 16.30 18.02
CA ASN A 528 -44.37 15.53 17.58
C ASN A 528 -44.11 14.02 17.46
N ASN A 529 -42.93 13.53 17.87
CA ASN A 529 -42.53 12.12 17.80
C ASN A 529 -42.75 11.48 16.40
N LEU A 530 -42.43 12.25 15.37
CA LEU A 530 -42.55 11.85 13.97
C LEU A 530 -41.26 11.16 13.50
N THR A 531 -41.40 10.25 12.54
CA THR A 531 -40.27 9.80 11.72
C THR A 531 -40.01 10.78 10.58
N ILE A 532 -38.83 10.68 9.97
CA ILE A 532 -38.54 11.46 8.76
C ILE A 532 -39.53 11.16 7.63
N VAL A 533 -39.96 9.90 7.48
CA VAL A 533 -40.89 9.46 6.44
C VAL A 533 -42.28 10.08 6.66
N GLU A 534 -42.78 10.10 7.89
CA GLU A 534 -44.05 10.75 8.25
C GLU A 534 -44.00 12.25 7.97
N TYR A 535 -42.92 12.92 8.40
CA TYR A 535 -42.77 14.36 8.21
C TYR A 535 -42.64 14.73 6.73
N LEU A 536 -41.68 14.15 6.00
CA LEU A 536 -41.46 14.45 4.59
C LEU A 536 -42.62 13.98 3.70
N GLY A 537 -43.35 12.93 4.12
CA GLY A 537 -44.59 12.49 3.47
C GLY A 537 -45.77 13.45 3.67
N SER A 538 -45.76 14.26 4.73
CA SER A 538 -46.82 15.24 5.01
C SER A 538 -46.63 16.54 4.23
N ILE A 539 -45.38 16.99 4.04
CA ILE A 539 -45.07 18.24 3.32
C ILE A 539 -45.10 18.11 1.80
N ASN A 540 -44.88 16.91 1.25
CA ASN A 540 -44.92 16.65 -0.21
C ASN A 540 -46.33 16.33 -0.75
N LYS A 541 -47.38 16.44 0.09
CA LYS A 541 -48.79 16.30 -0.30
C LYS A 541 -49.49 17.63 -0.59
N ASN A 542 -48.86 18.74 -0.23
CA ASN A 542 -49.26 20.11 -0.57
C ASN A 542 -48.31 20.65 -1.64
#